data_AF-A0A934F9U2-F1
#
_entry.id   AF-A0A934F9U2-F1
#
_cell.length_a   1.000
_cell.length_b   1.000
_cell.length_c   1.000
_cell.angle_alpha   90.00
_cell.angle_beta   90.00
_cell.angle_gamma   90.00
#
_symmetry.space_group_name_H-M   'P 1'
#
loop_
_entity.id
_entity.type
_entity.pdbx_description
1 polymer ?
#
loop_
_entity_poly.entity_id
_entity_poly.type
_entity_poly.pdbx_seq_one_letter_code
_entity_poly.pdbx_strand_id
1 'polypeptide(L)'
;MNAADITPSIFDQNALANIKRQAKSNDPAALKAAAQQFEALFLQLVLKSMRDATPKEGMFDSDQTRLYESLLDQQMSQVLAAKGGTGLAKVIESQLSRNAEAGGSTEPNSAAAGFIEKMMPHAAEASRSSGIPARFIVAQAALETGWGRAEPRSADGQASHNLFGIKAGSDWRGPSVEATTTEYVDGVAQRRVERFRAYGSYAEAFKDYASLLAGNPRYATALGSRDPAAFAQGLARAGYATDPAYAEKLARIINTLPT
;
A
#
# COMPACT_ATOMS: atom_id res chain seq x y z
N MET A 1 3.28 25.75 -41.59
CA MET A 1 3.97 25.95 -40.30
C MET A 1 3.00 26.69 -39.39
N ASN A 2 2.60 26.26 -38.19
CA ASN A 2 2.73 24.98 -37.49
C ASN A 2 1.56 24.88 -36.48
N ALA A 3 1.05 23.67 -36.28
CA ALA A 3 -0.08 23.35 -35.40
C ALA A 3 0.38 23.08 -33.96
N ALA A 4 0.81 24.12 -33.25
CA ALA A 4 1.13 24.05 -31.83
C ALA A 4 0.74 25.39 -31.22
N ASP A 5 -0.23 25.40 -30.29
CA ASP A 5 -0.40 26.39 -29.20
C ASP A 5 -1.83 26.58 -28.69
N ILE A 6 -2.69 25.54 -28.67
CA ILE A 6 -3.92 25.59 -27.85
C ILE A 6 -4.13 24.27 -27.10
N THR A 7 -3.15 23.90 -26.31
CA THR A 7 -3.38 23.12 -25.08
C THR A 7 -2.89 23.97 -23.92
N PRO A 8 -3.76 24.78 -23.29
CA PRO A 8 -3.47 25.27 -21.96
C PRO A 8 -3.36 24.05 -21.05
N SER A 9 -2.20 23.93 -20.42
CA SER A 9 -1.78 22.84 -19.54
C SER A 9 -2.95 22.22 -18.77
N ILE A 10 -3.24 20.95 -19.03
CA ILE A 10 -4.27 20.12 -18.38
C ILE A 10 -3.92 19.86 -16.89
N PHE A 11 -2.80 20.43 -16.43
CA PHE A 11 -2.50 20.59 -15.03
C PHE A 11 -2.04 22.04 -14.83
N ASP A 12 -2.94 22.90 -14.37
CA ASP A 12 -2.51 24.11 -13.68
C ASP A 12 -1.76 23.64 -12.43
N GLN A 13 -0.44 23.57 -12.54
CA GLN A 13 0.46 23.14 -11.47
C GLN A 13 0.25 24.00 -10.22
N ASN A 14 -0.23 25.24 -10.38
CA ASN A 14 -0.55 26.13 -9.27
C ASN A 14 -1.85 25.73 -8.58
N ALA A 15 -2.87 25.29 -9.32
CA ALA A 15 -4.10 24.78 -8.74
C ALA A 15 -3.85 23.50 -7.92
N LEU A 16 -3.04 22.57 -8.45
CA LEU A 16 -2.66 21.35 -7.74
C LEU A 16 -1.78 21.65 -6.50
N ALA A 17 -0.85 22.60 -6.62
CA ALA A 17 -0.02 23.04 -5.50
C ALA A 17 -0.85 23.71 -4.39
N ASN A 18 -1.87 24.50 -4.76
CA ASN A 18 -2.80 25.12 -3.80
C ASN A 18 -3.69 24.07 -3.12
N ILE A 19 -4.24 23.11 -3.86
CA ILE A 19 -5.00 21.97 -3.31
C ILE A 19 -4.14 21.17 -2.33
N LYS A 20 -2.88 20.87 -2.69
CA LYS A 20 -1.94 20.13 -1.82
C LYS A 20 -1.56 20.92 -0.57
N ARG A 21 -1.48 22.25 -0.66
CA ARG A 21 -1.19 23.14 0.47
C ARG A 21 -2.39 23.23 1.42
N GLN A 22 -3.60 23.34 0.89
CA GLN A 22 -4.85 23.40 1.66
C GLN A 22 -5.21 22.05 2.30
N ALA A 23 -4.95 20.94 1.62
CA ALA A 23 -5.14 19.61 2.20
C ALA A 23 -4.21 19.31 3.39
N LYS A 24 -3.07 20.02 3.48
CA LYS A 24 -2.13 19.91 4.60
C LYS A 24 -2.50 20.78 5.82
N SER A 25 -3.44 21.72 5.70
CA SER A 25 -3.67 22.71 6.76
C SER A 25 -4.59 22.24 7.89
N ASN A 26 -5.03 20.96 7.92
CA ASN A 26 -6.00 20.43 8.91
C ASN A 26 -7.25 21.32 9.10
N ASP A 27 -7.56 22.21 8.16
CA ASP A 27 -8.70 23.10 8.19
C ASP A 27 -9.87 22.45 7.41
N PRO A 28 -10.97 22.07 8.09
CA PRO A 28 -12.12 21.44 7.46
C PRO A 28 -12.72 22.25 6.30
N ALA A 29 -12.68 23.59 6.39
CA ALA A 29 -13.20 24.46 5.34
C ALA A 29 -12.30 24.43 4.10
N ALA A 30 -10.98 24.42 4.29
CA ALA A 30 -10.00 24.32 3.21
C ALA A 30 -10.04 22.95 2.52
N LEU A 31 -10.20 21.87 3.28
CA LEU A 31 -10.36 20.50 2.79
C LEU A 31 -11.62 20.35 1.92
N LYS A 32 -12.74 20.91 2.37
CA LYS A 32 -14.00 20.93 1.63
C LYS A 32 -13.86 21.70 0.30
N ALA A 33 -13.25 22.88 0.34
CA ALA A 33 -13.03 23.68 -0.87
C ALA A 33 -12.12 22.95 -1.87
N ALA A 34 -11.04 22.32 -1.40
CA ALA A 34 -10.12 21.54 -2.23
C ALA A 34 -10.82 20.31 -2.87
N ALA A 35 -11.65 19.60 -2.11
CA ALA A 35 -12.41 18.46 -2.61
C ALA A 35 -13.45 18.86 -3.67
N GLN A 36 -14.12 20.01 -3.49
CA GLN A 36 -15.04 20.56 -4.48
C GLN A 36 -14.33 20.97 -5.78
N GLN A 37 -13.14 21.56 -5.68
CA GLN A 37 -12.33 21.90 -6.86
C GLN A 37 -11.86 20.66 -7.61
N PHE A 38 -11.47 19.61 -6.90
CA PHE A 38 -11.13 18.33 -7.52
C PHE A 38 -12.31 17.68 -8.24
N GLU A 39 -13.50 17.66 -7.63
CA GLU A 39 -14.71 17.14 -8.25
C GLU A 39 -15.10 17.94 -9.51
N ALA A 40 -14.94 19.27 -9.50
CA ALA A 40 -15.19 20.11 -10.67
C ALA A 40 -14.23 19.77 -11.84
N LEU A 41 -12.94 19.56 -11.56
CA LEU A 41 -11.96 19.16 -12.57
C LEU A 41 -12.26 17.77 -13.14
N PHE A 42 -12.70 16.85 -12.30
CA PHE A 42 -13.12 15.51 -12.73
C PHE A 42 -14.38 15.57 -13.62
N LEU A 43 -15.40 16.33 -13.21
CA LEU A 43 -16.61 16.53 -14.00
C LEU A 43 -16.30 17.16 -15.37
N GLN A 44 -15.37 18.10 -15.41
CA GLN A 44 -14.91 18.69 -16.66
C GLN A 44 -14.24 17.66 -17.57
N LEU A 45 -13.45 16.73 -17.02
CA LEU A 45 -12.83 15.64 -17.79
C LEU A 45 -13.88 14.66 -18.34
N VAL A 46 -14.91 14.35 -17.55
CA VAL A 46 -16.02 13.48 -17.96
C VAL A 46 -16.87 14.14 -19.06
N LEU A 47 -17.27 15.41 -18.90
CA LEU A 47 -18.03 16.14 -19.92
C LEU A 47 -17.24 16.28 -21.22
N LYS A 48 -15.93 16.55 -21.10
CA LYS A 48 -15.02 16.57 -22.24
C LYS A 48 -14.93 15.22 -22.94
N SER A 49 -14.72 14.13 -22.20
CA SER A 49 -14.60 12.79 -22.81
C SER A 49 -15.91 12.32 -23.45
N MET A 50 -17.06 12.66 -22.86
CA MET A 50 -18.37 12.39 -23.44
C MET A 50 -18.56 13.13 -24.77
N ARG A 51 -18.08 14.38 -24.86
CA ARG A 51 -18.13 15.18 -26.09
C ARG A 51 -17.14 14.70 -27.16
N ASP A 52 -15.96 14.24 -26.77
CA ASP A 52 -14.98 13.66 -27.69
C ASP A 52 -15.46 12.28 -28.22
N ALA A 53 -16.35 11.60 -27.50
CA ALA A 53 -16.94 10.32 -27.88
C ALA A 53 -18.20 10.43 -28.75
N THR A 54 -18.83 11.61 -28.86
CA THR A 54 -19.95 11.84 -29.79
C THR A 54 -19.41 12.18 -31.19
N PRO A 55 -19.77 11.43 -32.25
CA PRO A 55 -19.33 11.71 -33.61
C PRO A 55 -19.78 13.11 -34.04
N LYS A 56 -18.82 13.99 -34.35
CA LYS A 56 -19.10 15.33 -34.86
C LYS A 56 -19.32 15.30 -36.37
N GLU A 57 -20.51 14.88 -36.79
CA GLU A 57 -20.94 15.03 -38.20
C GLU A 57 -21.87 16.24 -38.32
N GLY A 58 -21.36 17.35 -38.86
CA GLY A 58 -22.19 18.51 -39.19
C GLY A 58 -21.41 19.77 -39.57
N MET A 59 -21.96 20.52 -40.54
CA MET A 59 -21.46 21.78 -41.12
C MET A 59 -21.38 22.97 -40.13
N PHE A 60 -21.54 22.72 -38.82
CA PHE A 60 -21.63 23.73 -37.75
C PHE A 60 -20.51 23.62 -36.68
N ASP A 61 -19.50 22.76 -36.89
CA ASP A 61 -18.33 22.66 -36.02
C ASP A 61 -17.30 23.75 -36.32
N SER A 62 -17.50 24.92 -35.72
CA SER A 62 -16.54 26.05 -35.81
C SER A 62 -15.68 26.15 -34.55
N ASP A 63 -14.51 26.78 -34.67
CA ASP A 63 -13.66 27.14 -33.51
C ASP A 63 -14.43 27.96 -32.48
N GLN A 64 -15.38 28.78 -32.95
CA GLN A 64 -16.22 29.60 -32.10
C GLN A 64 -17.21 28.75 -31.29
N THR A 65 -17.82 27.72 -31.90
CA THR A 65 -18.69 26.76 -31.21
C THR A 65 -17.93 26.02 -30.11
N ARG A 66 -16.69 25.58 -30.38
CA ARG A 66 -15.85 24.88 -29.39
C ARG A 66 -15.51 25.73 -28.16
N LEU A 67 -15.26 27.02 -28.38
CA LEU A 67 -15.00 27.98 -27.30
C LEU A 67 -16.25 28.16 -26.42
N TYR A 68 -17.42 28.37 -27.03
CA TYR A 68 -18.69 28.51 -26.27
C TYR A 68 -19.01 27.25 -25.45
N GLU A 69 -18.87 26.07 -26.05
CA GLU A 69 -19.05 24.79 -25.34
C GLU A 69 -18.06 24.63 -24.18
N SER A 70 -16.80 25.02 -24.35
CA SER A 70 -15.81 24.93 -23.26
C SER A 70 -16.12 25.83 -22.06
N LEU A 71 -16.69 27.02 -22.32
CA LEU A 71 -17.11 27.95 -21.27
C LEU A 71 -18.36 27.43 -20.55
N LEU A 72 -19.31 26.85 -21.31
CA LEU A 72 -20.50 26.19 -20.76
C LEU A 72 -20.13 25.00 -19.88
N ASP A 73 -19.21 24.14 -20.33
CA ASP A 73 -18.73 22.97 -19.58
C ASP A 73 -18.05 23.40 -18.27
N GLN A 74 -17.25 24.47 -18.32
CA GLN A 74 -16.58 25.03 -17.14
C GLN A 74 -17.60 25.53 -16.12
N GLN A 75 -18.59 26.32 -16.55
CA GLN A 75 -19.61 26.87 -15.66
C GLN A 75 -20.51 25.76 -15.09
N MET A 76 -20.88 24.78 -15.91
CA MET A 76 -21.71 23.65 -15.51
C MET A 76 -20.98 22.77 -14.50
N SER A 77 -19.70 22.46 -14.72
CA SER A 77 -18.89 21.66 -13.79
C SER A 77 -18.74 22.34 -12.43
N GLN A 78 -18.54 23.66 -12.41
CA GLN A 78 -18.47 24.45 -11.17
C GLN A 78 -19.79 24.45 -10.41
N VAL A 79 -20.92 24.64 -11.10
CA VAL A 79 -22.26 24.64 -10.49
C VAL A 79 -22.64 23.26 -9.96
N LEU A 80 -22.34 22.20 -10.73
CA LEU A 80 -22.59 20.82 -10.32
C LEU A 80 -21.78 20.45 -9.08
N ALA A 81 -20.47 20.71 -9.07
CA ALA A 81 -19.62 20.46 -7.90
C ALA A 81 -20.06 21.28 -6.67
N ALA A 82 -20.44 22.55 -6.85
CA ALA A 82 -20.92 23.41 -5.76
C ALA A 82 -22.24 22.95 -5.14
N LYS A 83 -23.15 22.37 -5.95
CA LYS A 83 -24.43 21.80 -5.48
C LYS A 83 -24.32 20.36 -4.96
N GLY A 84 -23.12 19.78 -4.92
CA GLY A 84 -22.86 18.44 -4.39
C GLY A 84 -22.76 17.33 -5.44
N GLY A 85 -22.80 17.68 -6.72
CA GLY A 85 -22.35 16.90 -7.87
C GLY A 85 -22.66 15.41 -7.81
N THR A 86 -21.58 14.61 -7.80
CA THR A 86 -21.58 13.14 -7.75
C THR A 86 -21.39 12.60 -6.32
N GLY A 87 -21.15 13.49 -5.36
CA GLY A 87 -20.81 13.13 -3.98
C GLY A 87 -19.35 12.74 -3.77
N LEU A 88 -18.51 12.78 -4.81
CA LEU A 88 -17.08 12.44 -4.73
C LEU A 88 -16.34 13.38 -3.78
N ALA A 89 -16.67 14.67 -3.79
CA ALA A 89 -16.09 15.64 -2.85
C ALA A 89 -16.38 15.27 -1.39
N LYS A 90 -17.60 14.79 -1.08
CA LYS A 90 -17.99 14.37 0.28
C LYS A 90 -17.28 13.08 0.72
N VAL A 91 -17.03 12.16 -0.21
CA VAL A 91 -16.26 10.94 0.07
C VAL A 91 -14.80 11.28 0.36
N ILE A 92 -14.22 12.18 -0.44
CA ILE A 92 -12.84 12.69 -0.24
C ILE A 92 -12.75 13.46 1.08
N GLU A 93 -13.72 14.33 1.37
CA GLU A 93 -13.84 15.05 2.65
C GLU A 93 -13.95 14.08 3.82
N SER A 94 -14.81 13.07 3.74
CA SER A 94 -14.95 12.06 4.80
C SER A 94 -13.67 11.23 5.03
N GLN A 95 -12.92 10.92 3.97
CA GLN A 95 -11.66 10.17 4.09
C GLN A 95 -10.52 11.05 4.62
N LEU A 96 -10.41 12.29 4.16
CA LEU A 96 -9.37 13.22 4.59
C LEU A 96 -9.64 13.78 5.99
N SER A 97 -10.90 14.06 6.34
CA SER A 97 -11.28 14.48 7.69
C SER A 97 -11.12 13.34 8.70
N ARG A 98 -11.42 12.09 8.33
CA ARG A 98 -11.06 10.92 9.18
C ARG A 98 -9.55 10.83 9.43
N ASN A 99 -8.74 11.17 8.42
CA ASN A 99 -7.29 11.25 8.59
C ASN A 99 -6.83 12.49 9.39
N ALA A 100 -7.55 13.61 9.32
CA ALA A 100 -7.21 14.85 10.02
C ALA A 100 -7.62 14.85 11.50
N GLU A 101 -8.81 14.34 11.83
CA GLU A 101 -9.32 14.14 13.20
C GLU A 101 -8.51 13.09 13.97
N ALA A 102 -7.83 12.18 13.25
CA ALA A 102 -6.88 11.24 13.82
C ALA A 102 -5.49 11.85 14.13
N GLY A 103 -5.32 13.18 14.03
CA GLY A 103 -4.04 13.85 14.30
C GLY A 103 -3.05 13.66 13.15
N GLY A 104 -3.32 14.32 12.03
CA GLY A 104 -2.48 14.30 10.84
C GLY A 104 -1.12 14.98 11.05
N SER A 105 -0.13 14.20 11.49
CA SER A 105 1.25 14.38 11.03
C SER A 105 1.38 13.68 9.68
N THR A 106 2.00 14.37 8.71
CA THR A 106 2.34 13.76 7.42
C THR A 106 3.56 12.86 7.61
N GLU A 107 3.35 11.74 8.27
CA GLU A 107 4.21 10.57 8.20
C GLU A 107 3.39 9.53 7.40
N PRO A 108 3.88 8.95 6.28
CA PRO A 108 3.50 7.56 6.07
C PRO A 108 3.91 6.85 7.37
N ASN A 109 3.32 5.73 7.79
CA ASN A 109 4.00 4.84 8.75
C ASN A 109 3.84 5.12 10.28
N SER A 110 2.73 5.58 10.90
CA SER A 110 2.71 5.60 12.40
C SER A 110 2.74 4.19 13.02
N ALA A 111 1.82 3.30 12.59
CA ALA A 111 1.80 1.90 13.01
C ALA A 111 3.01 1.11 12.50
N ALA A 112 3.48 1.46 11.32
CA ALA A 112 4.55 0.73 10.66
C ALA A 112 5.95 1.23 11.08
N ALA A 113 6.13 2.51 11.43
CA ALA A 113 7.31 3.01 12.13
C ALA A 113 7.36 2.43 13.55
N GLY A 114 6.25 2.41 14.28
CA GLY A 114 6.18 1.75 15.58
C GLY A 114 6.50 0.25 15.50
N PHE A 115 6.04 -0.42 14.45
CA PHE A 115 6.41 -1.81 14.18
C PHE A 115 7.92 -1.95 13.91
N ILE A 116 8.49 -1.11 13.04
CA ILE A 116 9.93 -1.12 12.72
C ILE A 116 10.75 -0.89 13.99
N GLU A 117 10.44 0.15 14.77
CA GLU A 117 11.12 0.49 16.02
C GLU A 117 11.10 -0.68 17.00
N LYS A 118 9.92 -1.30 17.18
CA LYS A 118 9.76 -2.45 18.08
C LYS A 118 10.50 -3.69 17.58
N MET A 119 10.56 -3.93 16.27
CA MET A 119 11.14 -5.16 15.70
C MET A 119 12.64 -5.06 15.39
N MET A 120 13.16 -3.87 15.13
CA MET A 120 14.54 -3.67 14.69
C MET A 120 15.59 -4.26 15.65
N PRO A 121 15.47 -4.15 16.98
CA PRO A 121 16.44 -4.77 17.90
C PRO A 121 16.50 -6.30 17.77
N HIS A 122 15.34 -6.95 17.57
CA HIS A 122 15.25 -8.40 17.36
C HIS A 122 15.82 -8.80 16.00
N ALA A 123 15.53 -8.00 14.96
CA ALA A 123 16.08 -8.17 13.64
C ALA A 123 17.61 -8.00 13.58
N ALA A 124 18.15 -7.07 14.36
CA ALA A 124 19.60 -6.85 14.45
C ALA A 124 20.32 -8.05 15.06
N GLU A 125 19.75 -8.67 16.10
CA GLU A 125 20.31 -9.90 16.68
C GLU A 125 20.24 -11.10 15.71
N ALA A 126 19.09 -11.28 15.06
CA ALA A 126 18.93 -12.28 14.02
C ALA A 126 19.86 -12.06 12.82
N SER A 127 20.12 -10.80 12.46
CA SER A 127 21.08 -10.42 11.42
C SER A 127 22.49 -10.84 11.77
N ARG A 128 22.93 -10.64 13.03
CA ARG A 128 24.27 -11.04 13.49
C ARG A 128 24.53 -12.54 13.33
N SER A 129 23.53 -13.37 13.62
CA SER A 129 23.67 -14.84 13.57
C SER A 129 23.49 -15.44 12.18
N SER A 130 22.62 -14.88 11.34
CA SER A 130 22.32 -15.41 10.00
C SER A 130 23.05 -14.72 8.85
N GLY A 131 23.58 -13.52 9.10
CA GLY A 131 24.12 -12.65 8.05
C GLY A 131 23.04 -11.94 7.20
N ILE A 132 21.75 -12.20 7.39
CA ILE A 132 20.66 -11.52 6.65
C ILE A 132 20.60 -10.06 7.11
N PRO A 133 20.47 -9.04 6.23
CA PRO A 133 20.28 -7.66 6.66
C PRO A 133 19.04 -7.50 7.56
N ALA A 134 19.18 -6.83 8.72
CA ALA A 134 18.08 -6.63 9.66
C ALA A 134 16.82 -6.06 9.02
N ARG A 135 16.98 -5.05 8.13
CA ARG A 135 15.86 -4.46 7.37
C ARG A 135 15.12 -5.49 6.50
N PHE A 136 15.79 -6.51 5.96
CA PHE A 136 15.12 -7.55 5.16
C PHE A 136 14.26 -8.44 6.05
N ILE A 137 14.75 -8.76 7.26
CA ILE A 137 14.00 -9.53 8.25
C ILE A 137 12.75 -8.75 8.71
N VAL A 138 12.90 -7.45 9.00
CA VAL A 138 11.75 -6.59 9.37
C VAL A 138 10.75 -6.47 8.21
N ALA A 139 11.22 -6.27 6.99
CA ALA A 139 10.35 -6.17 5.81
C ALA A 139 9.53 -7.44 5.61
N GLN A 140 10.15 -8.60 5.82
CA GLN A 140 9.46 -9.88 5.71
C GLN A 140 8.42 -10.02 6.81
N ALA A 141 8.78 -9.78 8.08
CA ALA A 141 7.82 -9.80 9.19
C ALA A 141 6.62 -8.85 8.95
N ALA A 142 6.89 -7.66 8.38
CA ALA A 142 5.87 -6.69 8.01
C ALA A 142 4.97 -7.20 6.88
N LEU A 143 5.52 -7.84 5.85
CA LEU A 143 4.77 -8.43 4.74
C LEU A 143 3.86 -9.56 5.24
N GLU A 144 4.41 -10.50 6.02
CA GLU A 144 3.70 -11.70 6.47
C GLU A 144 2.51 -11.37 7.39
N THR A 145 2.63 -10.34 8.22
CA THR A 145 1.60 -10.00 9.23
C THR A 145 0.83 -8.73 8.93
N GLY A 146 1.10 -8.07 7.81
CA GLY A 146 0.56 -6.74 7.51
C GLY A 146 0.92 -5.75 8.62
N TRP A 147 2.21 -5.61 8.93
CA TRP A 147 2.74 -4.75 10.00
C TRP A 147 2.28 -5.14 11.40
N GLY A 148 2.25 -6.44 11.70
CA GLY A 148 1.90 -7.00 13.02
C GLY A 148 0.39 -7.14 13.28
N ARG A 149 -0.47 -6.78 12.32
CA ARG A 149 -1.93 -6.80 12.49
C ARG A 149 -2.54 -8.20 12.50
N ALA A 150 -1.93 -9.11 11.74
CA ALA A 150 -2.43 -10.47 11.52
C ALA A 150 -1.50 -11.54 12.10
N GLU A 151 -0.79 -11.25 13.20
CA GLU A 151 -0.03 -12.29 13.90
C GLU A 151 -0.98 -13.39 14.43
N PRO A 152 -0.64 -14.69 14.31
CA PRO A 152 -1.43 -15.75 14.92
C PRO A 152 -1.53 -15.56 16.44
N ARG A 153 -2.71 -15.82 17.00
CA ARG A 153 -2.99 -15.68 18.44
C ARG A 153 -3.55 -16.97 19.00
N SER A 154 -3.37 -17.19 20.30
CA SER A 154 -4.04 -18.29 21.00
C SER A 154 -5.56 -18.05 21.07
N ALA A 155 -6.32 -19.06 21.45
CA ALA A 155 -7.77 -18.94 21.68
C ALA A 155 -8.11 -17.84 22.71
N ASP A 156 -7.22 -17.61 23.69
CA ASP A 156 -7.36 -16.57 24.71
C ASP A 156 -6.86 -15.19 24.25
N GLY A 157 -6.50 -15.05 22.97
CA GLY A 157 -6.05 -13.78 22.37
C GLY A 157 -4.57 -13.42 22.60
N GLN A 158 -3.81 -14.26 23.29
CA GLN A 158 -2.38 -14.03 23.53
C GLN A 158 -1.59 -14.09 22.21
N ALA A 159 -0.62 -13.19 22.06
CA ALA A 159 0.26 -13.16 20.90
C ALA A 159 1.12 -14.43 20.85
N SER A 160 1.20 -15.08 19.69
CA SER A 160 2.17 -16.17 19.47
C SER A 160 3.60 -15.67 19.27
N HIS A 161 3.77 -14.36 19.04
CA HIS A 161 4.99 -13.71 18.56
C HIS A 161 5.51 -14.23 17.20
N ASN A 162 4.73 -15.07 16.50
CA ASN A 162 5.14 -15.65 15.22
C ASN A 162 4.82 -14.72 14.05
N LEU A 163 5.74 -13.79 13.78
CA LEU A 163 5.61 -12.82 12.69
C LEU A 163 5.97 -13.37 11.31
N PHE A 164 6.42 -14.62 11.22
CA PHE A 164 6.93 -15.21 9.97
C PHE A 164 6.06 -16.36 9.45
N GLY A 165 4.93 -16.63 10.10
CA GLY A 165 4.01 -17.70 9.71
C GLY A 165 4.64 -19.10 9.78
N ILE A 166 5.62 -19.32 10.65
CA ILE A 166 6.33 -20.60 10.70
C ILE A 166 5.40 -21.68 11.26
N LYS A 167 5.08 -22.68 10.44
CA LYS A 167 4.24 -23.82 10.83
C LYS A 167 4.94 -24.70 11.88
N ALA A 168 4.15 -25.23 12.81
CA ALA A 168 4.59 -26.23 13.79
C ALA A 168 4.52 -27.62 13.14
N GLY A 169 5.60 -28.01 12.45
CA GLY A 169 5.74 -29.36 11.88
C GLY A 169 5.96 -30.45 12.93
N SER A 170 6.10 -31.71 12.49
CA SER A 170 6.28 -32.89 13.35
C SER A 170 7.47 -32.79 14.32
N ASP A 171 8.51 -32.06 13.91
CA ASP A 171 9.77 -31.94 14.65
C ASP A 171 9.73 -30.78 15.65
N TRP A 172 8.69 -29.95 15.61
CA TRP A 172 8.52 -28.88 16.59
C TRP A 172 8.10 -29.45 17.94
N ARG A 173 8.83 -29.07 18.99
CA ARG A 173 8.58 -29.51 20.38
C ARG A 173 8.11 -28.37 21.30
N GLY A 174 8.09 -27.14 20.80
CA GLY A 174 7.68 -25.96 21.57
C GLY A 174 6.17 -25.71 21.53
N PRO A 175 5.72 -24.59 22.13
CA PRO A 175 4.34 -24.15 22.09
C PRO A 175 3.83 -23.93 20.65
N SER A 176 2.54 -24.10 20.43
CA SER A 176 1.90 -23.82 19.14
C SER A 176 0.52 -23.21 19.32
N VAL A 177 0.10 -22.41 18.35
CA VAL A 177 -1.28 -21.92 18.24
C VAL A 177 -1.93 -22.44 16.96
N GLU A 178 -3.23 -22.67 17.00
CA GLU A 178 -4.03 -22.99 15.82
C GLU A 178 -4.61 -21.70 15.24
N ALA A 179 -4.50 -21.53 13.93
CA ALA A 179 -5.10 -20.41 13.22
C ALA A 179 -5.72 -20.88 11.90
N THR A 180 -6.86 -20.28 11.54
CA THR A 180 -7.49 -20.53 10.24
C THR A 180 -6.75 -19.76 9.16
N THR A 181 -6.24 -20.47 8.17
CA THR A 181 -5.56 -19.93 7.00
C THR A 181 -6.42 -20.10 5.76
N THR A 182 -6.12 -19.33 4.72
CA THR A 182 -6.70 -19.54 3.38
C THR A 182 -5.59 -20.04 2.47
N GLU A 183 -5.63 -21.33 2.15
CA GLU A 183 -4.66 -21.99 1.29
C GLU A 183 -5.26 -22.12 -0.13
N TYR A 184 -4.46 -21.92 -1.16
CA TYR A 184 -4.88 -22.17 -2.55
C TYR A 184 -4.41 -23.55 -2.97
N VAL A 185 -5.35 -24.49 -3.09
CA VAL A 185 -5.09 -25.84 -3.59
C VAL A 185 -5.76 -25.94 -4.95
N ASP A 186 -4.96 -26.21 -6.00
CA ASP A 186 -5.40 -26.25 -7.39
C ASP A 186 -6.14 -24.97 -7.85
N GLY A 187 -5.70 -23.82 -7.34
CA GLY A 187 -6.30 -22.51 -7.66
C GLY A 187 -7.60 -22.19 -6.89
N VAL A 188 -8.08 -23.10 -6.04
CA VAL A 188 -9.28 -22.90 -5.22
C VAL A 188 -8.90 -22.54 -3.79
N ALA A 189 -9.44 -21.42 -3.30
CA ALA A 189 -9.27 -21.00 -1.91
C ALA A 189 -9.98 -21.96 -0.95
N GLN A 190 -9.22 -22.57 -0.04
CA GLN A 190 -9.71 -23.47 1.00
C GLN A 190 -9.32 -22.92 2.37
N ARG A 191 -10.27 -22.87 3.30
CA ARG A 191 -9.96 -22.56 4.70
C ARG A 191 -9.46 -23.81 5.39
N ARG A 192 -8.30 -23.73 6.03
CA ARG A 192 -7.70 -24.83 6.80
C ARG A 192 -7.24 -24.34 8.15
N VAL A 193 -7.47 -25.15 9.17
CA VAL A 193 -6.85 -24.92 10.49
C VAL A 193 -5.42 -25.45 10.40
N GLU A 194 -4.46 -24.55 10.58
CA GLU A 194 -3.04 -24.84 10.56
C GLU A 194 -2.45 -24.59 11.95
N ARG A 195 -1.39 -25.32 12.28
CA ARG A 195 -0.64 -25.12 13.53
C ARG A 195 0.59 -24.29 13.27
N PHE A 196 0.73 -23.21 14.02
CA PHE A 196 1.88 -22.31 13.97
C PHE A 196 2.71 -22.42 15.23
N ARG A 197 4.02 -22.29 15.11
CA ARG A 197 4.91 -22.17 16.27
C ARG A 197 4.48 -20.94 17.09
N ALA A 198 4.60 -21.03 18.40
CA ALA A 198 4.44 -19.91 19.31
C ALA A 198 5.68 -19.78 20.19
N TYR A 199 6.03 -18.54 20.52
CA TYR A 199 7.27 -18.19 21.20
C TYR A 199 6.99 -17.35 22.45
N GLY A 200 7.92 -17.37 23.40
CA GLY A 200 7.84 -16.51 24.58
C GLY A 200 8.12 -15.05 24.28
N SER A 201 8.78 -14.74 23.17
CA SER A 201 9.08 -13.37 22.75
C SER A 201 9.34 -13.23 21.24
N TYR A 202 9.31 -12.00 20.73
CA TYR A 202 9.78 -11.72 19.37
C TYR A 202 11.26 -12.04 19.18
N ALA A 203 12.12 -11.88 20.20
CA ALA A 203 13.53 -12.25 20.08
C ALA A 203 13.71 -13.74 19.74
N GLU A 204 12.92 -14.62 20.38
CA GLU A 204 12.90 -16.06 20.07
C GLU A 204 12.39 -16.33 18.65
N ALA A 205 11.30 -15.68 18.24
CA ALA A 205 10.74 -15.85 16.90
C ALA A 205 11.73 -15.46 15.79
N PHE A 206 12.43 -14.34 15.97
CA PHE A 206 13.44 -13.85 15.02
C PHE A 206 14.66 -14.77 14.97
N LYS A 207 15.10 -15.32 16.11
CA LYS A 207 16.20 -16.29 16.19
C LYS A 207 15.84 -17.60 15.49
N ASP A 208 14.63 -18.12 15.71
CA ASP A 208 14.16 -19.35 15.06
C ASP A 208 14.03 -19.16 13.54
N TYR A 209 13.48 -18.02 13.10
CA TYR A 209 13.42 -17.64 11.70
C TYR A 209 14.81 -17.58 11.04
N ALA A 210 15.76 -16.88 11.66
CA ALA A 210 17.14 -16.79 11.19
C ALA A 210 17.80 -18.17 11.07
N SER A 211 17.59 -19.02 12.08
CA SER A 211 18.13 -20.39 12.11
C SER A 211 17.49 -21.27 11.03
N LEU A 212 16.19 -21.13 10.79
CA LEU A 212 15.47 -21.86 9.75
C LEU A 212 15.98 -21.53 8.35
N LEU A 213 16.22 -20.24 8.06
CA LEU A 213 16.77 -19.86 6.77
C LEU A 213 18.24 -20.29 6.63
N ALA A 214 19.07 -19.97 7.62
CA ALA A 214 20.51 -20.27 7.59
C ALA A 214 20.81 -21.78 7.59
N GLY A 215 19.99 -22.57 8.28
CA GLY A 215 20.14 -24.02 8.38
C GLY A 215 19.63 -24.80 7.18
N ASN A 216 18.98 -24.15 6.20
CA ASN A 216 18.42 -24.82 5.04
C ASN A 216 19.12 -24.39 3.74
N PRO A 217 19.95 -25.27 3.12
CA PRO A 217 20.74 -24.94 1.94
C PRO A 217 19.94 -24.38 0.75
N ARG A 218 18.64 -24.67 0.65
CA ARG A 218 17.79 -24.13 -0.41
C ARG A 218 17.74 -22.60 -0.44
N TYR A 219 17.98 -21.95 0.71
CA TYR A 219 17.96 -20.49 0.82
C TYR A 219 19.33 -19.84 0.62
N ALA A 220 20.41 -20.60 0.43
CA ALA A 220 21.78 -20.07 0.39
C ALA A 220 21.96 -18.92 -0.61
N THR A 221 21.35 -19.01 -1.80
CA THR A 221 21.39 -17.95 -2.82
C THR A 221 20.76 -16.65 -2.31
N ALA A 222 19.63 -16.72 -1.60
CA ALA A 222 18.98 -15.55 -1.03
C ALA A 222 19.85 -14.93 0.07
N LEU A 223 20.38 -15.76 0.97
CA LEU A 223 21.18 -15.31 2.12
C LEU A 223 22.49 -14.61 1.73
N GLY A 224 23.06 -14.93 0.57
CA GLY A 224 24.24 -14.25 0.04
C GLY A 224 23.94 -12.85 -0.54
N SER A 225 22.67 -12.50 -0.77
CA SER A 225 22.30 -11.24 -1.40
C SER A 225 22.20 -10.07 -0.42
N ARG A 226 22.76 -8.93 -0.83
CA ARG A 226 22.52 -7.61 -0.20
C ARG A 226 21.57 -6.73 -1.02
N ASP A 227 21.21 -7.19 -2.22
CA ASP A 227 20.23 -6.53 -3.08
C ASP A 227 18.81 -7.01 -2.73
N PRO A 228 17.85 -6.09 -2.48
CA PRO A 228 16.47 -6.42 -2.12
C PRO A 228 15.77 -7.33 -3.14
N ALA A 229 15.94 -7.07 -4.44
CA ALA A 229 15.25 -7.82 -5.49
C ALA A 229 15.83 -9.24 -5.59
N ALA A 230 17.15 -9.38 -5.59
CA ALA A 230 17.81 -10.68 -5.63
C ALA A 230 17.54 -11.51 -4.36
N PHE A 231 17.47 -10.88 -3.19
CA PHE A 231 17.06 -11.56 -1.95
C PHE A 231 15.64 -12.12 -2.07
N ALA A 232 14.68 -11.28 -2.45
CA ALA A 232 13.28 -11.66 -2.54
C ALA A 232 13.01 -12.72 -3.63
N GLN A 233 13.69 -12.60 -4.78
CA GLN A 233 13.65 -13.61 -5.84
C GLN A 233 14.27 -14.93 -5.39
N GLY A 234 15.38 -14.89 -4.64
CA GLY A 234 16.02 -16.07 -4.08
C GLY A 234 15.08 -16.85 -3.16
N LEU A 235 14.37 -16.14 -2.27
CA LEU A 235 13.37 -16.75 -1.39
C LEU A 235 12.20 -17.37 -2.17
N ALA A 236 11.64 -16.65 -3.15
CA ALA A 236 10.55 -17.15 -3.98
C ALA A 236 10.96 -18.42 -4.75
N ARG A 237 12.12 -18.40 -5.41
CA ARG A 237 12.66 -19.57 -6.15
C ARG A 237 12.94 -20.76 -5.24
N ALA A 238 13.31 -20.52 -3.99
CA ALA A 238 13.52 -21.55 -2.98
C ALA A 238 12.22 -22.14 -2.40
N GLY A 239 11.06 -21.63 -2.85
CA GLY A 239 9.74 -22.08 -2.40
C GLY A 239 9.35 -21.56 -1.03
N TYR A 240 9.82 -20.36 -0.63
CA TYR A 240 9.38 -19.73 0.61
C TYR A 240 7.88 -19.36 0.56
N ALA A 241 7.42 -18.84 -0.57
CA ALA A 241 6.03 -18.47 -0.80
C ALA A 241 5.57 -18.92 -2.20
N THR A 242 4.28 -19.22 -2.33
CA THR A 242 3.64 -19.63 -3.59
C THR A 242 3.03 -18.45 -4.36
N ASP A 243 2.89 -17.28 -3.73
CA ASP A 243 2.38 -16.07 -4.36
C ASP A 243 3.34 -15.58 -5.47
N PRO A 244 2.92 -15.51 -6.75
CA PRO A 244 3.79 -15.06 -7.84
C PRO A 244 4.27 -13.61 -7.67
N ALA A 245 3.54 -12.77 -6.93
CA ALA A 245 3.90 -11.39 -6.66
C ALA A 245 4.75 -11.22 -5.38
N TYR A 246 5.08 -12.31 -4.67
CA TYR A 246 5.80 -12.27 -3.39
C TYR A 246 7.10 -11.47 -3.47
N ALA A 247 7.94 -11.78 -4.46
CA ALA A 247 9.26 -11.18 -4.58
C ALA A 247 9.18 -9.66 -4.80
N GLU A 248 8.23 -9.21 -5.63
CA GLU A 248 8.02 -7.79 -5.90
C GLU A 248 7.51 -7.06 -4.65
N LYS A 249 6.52 -7.63 -3.95
CA LYS A 249 5.98 -7.05 -2.72
C LYS A 249 7.05 -6.90 -1.66
N LEU A 250 7.85 -7.94 -1.44
CA LEU A 250 8.92 -7.92 -0.44
C LEU A 250 10.01 -6.90 -0.79
N ALA A 251 10.50 -6.90 -2.04
CA ALA A 251 11.51 -5.94 -2.47
C ALA A 251 11.00 -4.49 -2.34
N ARG A 252 9.73 -4.24 -2.64
CA ARG A 252 9.09 -2.93 -2.46
C ARG A 252 9.10 -2.51 -0.99
N ILE A 253 8.69 -3.37 -0.07
CA ILE A 253 8.68 -3.04 1.37
C ILE A 253 10.11 -2.77 1.84
N ILE A 254 11.08 -3.60 1.48
CA ILE A 254 12.50 -3.41 1.84
C ILE A 254 12.98 -2.01 1.43
N ASN A 255 12.65 -1.56 0.22
CA ASN A 255 13.06 -0.25 -0.31
C ASN A 255 12.38 0.94 0.39
N THR A 256 11.30 0.71 1.13
CA THR A 256 10.65 1.76 1.95
C THR A 256 11.21 1.87 3.37
N LEU A 257 12.00 0.88 3.81
CA LEU A 257 12.57 0.88 5.15
C LEU A 257 13.84 1.76 5.21
N PRO A 258 14.09 2.43 6.35
CA PRO A 258 15.32 3.18 6.54
C PRO A 258 16.55 2.24 6.46
N THR A 259 17.63 2.75 5.90
CA THR A 259 18.89 2.03 5.69
C THR A 259 19.72 1.91 6.94
#